data_AF-A0A256KAZ7-F1
#
_entry.id   AF-A0A256KAZ7-F1
#
_cell.length_a   1.000
_cell.length_b   1.000
_cell.length_c   1.000
_cell.angle_alpha   90.00
_cell.angle_beta   90.00
_cell.angle_gamma   90.00
#
_symmetry.space_group_name_H-M   'P 1'
#
loop_
_entity.id
_entity.type
_entity.pdbx_description
1 polymer ?
#
loop_
_entity_poly.entity_id
_entity_poly.type
_entity_poly.pdbx_seq_one_letter_code
_entity_poly.pdbx_strand_id
1 'polypeptide(L)'
;MNDDREDPADELFTGVDDVTDRNDDTDPVFTLEDRSRGILSPTDREYLCGLKEYAQPQTDANRRQAIRERVGNGLKDFLLLGQLFEPAEREKVFDELGPEETDDVLSAMFAFAYLGLDGDQPRLKACIERGILQGENVDKLFQSSGRATNADVSISVEHNPDIEKLHQRLENGRELTDAEIGALVRAGKIGREDIEELAESPRGFPGVFAGQKSEYSE
;
A
#
# COMPACT_ATOMS: atom_id res chain seq x y z
N MET A 1 55.01 43.98 -14.04
CA MET A 1 54.53 43.80 -12.66
C MET A 1 54.67 42.32 -12.35
N ASN A 2 55.31 42.04 -11.21
CA ASN A 2 55.88 40.81 -10.59
C ASN A 2 55.06 39.52 -10.80
N ASP A 3 55.64 38.34 -11.04
CA ASP A 3 56.55 37.45 -10.26
C ASP A 3 55.89 36.75 -9.05
N ASP A 4 56.32 35.49 -8.85
CA ASP A 4 56.08 34.56 -7.73
C ASP A 4 54.75 33.77 -7.73
N ARG A 5 54.66 32.50 -7.31
CA ARG A 5 55.53 31.32 -7.14
C ARG A 5 54.61 30.20 -6.60
N GLU A 6 55.11 28.97 -6.63
CA GLU A 6 54.55 27.67 -6.21
C GLU A 6 53.71 27.63 -4.91
N ASP A 7 52.75 26.69 -4.83
CA ASP A 7 52.87 25.58 -3.85
C ASP A 7 52.00 24.34 -4.24
N PRO A 8 52.56 23.12 -4.23
CA PRO A 8 51.87 21.83 -4.37
C PRO A 8 51.77 21.08 -3.02
N ALA A 9 50.57 20.95 -2.47
CA ALA A 9 50.16 20.05 -1.38
C ALA A 9 48.61 20.17 -1.30
N ASP A 10 47.77 19.14 -1.28
CA ASP A 10 47.83 17.93 -0.48
C ASP A 10 47.26 16.74 -1.25
N GLU A 11 48.11 15.72 -1.41
CA GLU A 11 47.68 14.34 -1.33
C GLU A 11 47.20 14.08 0.10
N LEU A 12 45.89 14.04 0.34
CA LEU A 12 45.32 13.45 1.56
C LEU A 12 43.87 13.04 1.29
N PHE A 13 43.72 11.83 0.78
CA PHE A 13 42.80 10.78 1.28
C PHE A 13 42.72 9.68 0.22
N THR A 14 43.82 8.94 0.09
CA THR A 14 43.80 7.56 -0.37
C THR A 14 43.21 6.68 0.73
N GLY A 15 42.10 6.00 0.42
CA GLY A 15 41.64 4.80 1.12
C GLY A 15 40.80 5.05 2.37
N VAL A 16 39.48 4.84 2.24
CA VAL A 16 38.70 4.01 3.17
C VAL A 16 37.60 3.30 2.37
N ASP A 17 37.86 2.00 2.17
CA ASP A 17 36.95 0.87 2.11
C ASP A 17 35.83 0.83 1.06
N ASP A 18 36.18 0.11 0.00
CA ASP A 18 35.36 -0.93 -0.60
C ASP A 18 34.54 -1.69 0.47
N VAL A 19 33.33 -1.21 0.77
CA VAL A 19 32.30 -2.02 1.43
C VAL A 19 31.57 -2.79 0.34
N THR A 20 32.27 -3.79 -0.21
CA THR A 20 31.58 -4.99 -0.65
C THR A 20 30.99 -5.65 0.59
N ASP A 21 29.67 -5.65 0.68
CA ASP A 21 28.84 -6.82 0.99
C ASP A 21 27.54 -6.34 1.67
N ARG A 22 26.64 -5.84 0.84
CA ARG A 22 25.23 -6.15 1.02
C ARG A 22 24.79 -6.85 -0.25
N ASN A 23 24.99 -8.17 -0.27
CA ASN A 23 24.01 -9.06 -0.90
C ASN A 23 22.65 -8.81 -0.23
N ASP A 24 22.00 -7.73 -0.63
CA ASP A 24 20.56 -7.70 -0.63
C ASP A 24 20.21 -8.15 -2.04
N ASP A 25 19.91 -9.46 -2.20
CA ASP A 25 19.20 -10.01 -3.34
C ASP A 25 17.76 -9.45 -3.36
N THR A 26 17.62 -8.13 -3.24
CA THR A 26 16.43 -7.41 -3.66
C THR A 26 16.67 -7.07 -5.12
N ASP A 27 16.44 -8.05 -5.98
CA ASP A 27 15.98 -7.73 -7.33
C ASP A 27 14.93 -6.61 -7.18
N PRO A 28 15.10 -5.45 -7.84
CA PRO A 28 14.14 -4.39 -7.71
C PRO A 28 12.78 -4.95 -8.13
N VAL A 29 11.84 -5.01 -7.18
CA VAL A 29 10.46 -5.51 -7.36
C VAL A 29 9.75 -4.79 -8.53
N PHE A 30 10.29 -3.66 -8.99
CA PHE A 30 9.80 -2.88 -10.10
C PHE A 30 10.92 -2.58 -11.08
N THR A 31 10.81 -3.09 -12.31
CA THR A 31 11.56 -2.55 -13.44
C THR A 31 10.97 -1.18 -13.77
N LEU A 32 11.81 -0.14 -13.80
CA LEU A 32 11.39 1.19 -14.21
C LEU A 32 11.05 1.15 -15.71
N GLU A 33 9.78 0.95 -16.04
CA GLU A 33 9.37 0.97 -17.44
C GLU A 33 9.61 2.35 -18.04
N ASP A 34 10.20 2.39 -19.22
CA ASP A 34 10.39 3.62 -19.99
C ASP A 34 9.06 4.03 -20.65
N ARG A 35 8.17 4.59 -19.82
CA ARG A 35 6.90 5.17 -20.26
C ARG A 35 6.89 6.68 -20.13
N SER A 36 6.02 7.32 -20.90
CA SER A 36 5.79 8.76 -20.86
C SER A 36 5.19 9.22 -19.51
N ARG A 37 5.14 10.52 -19.31
CA ARG A 37 4.61 11.11 -18.07
C ARG A 37 3.11 10.80 -17.92
N GLY A 38 2.76 10.12 -16.83
CA GLY A 38 1.39 10.04 -16.33
C GLY A 38 1.19 10.97 -15.13
N ILE A 39 0.56 10.46 -14.07
CA ILE A 39 0.54 11.14 -12.76
C ILE A 39 1.99 11.38 -12.30
N LEU A 40 2.86 10.38 -12.32
CA LEU A 40 4.27 10.57 -11.96
C LEU A 40 5.09 11.03 -13.17
N SER A 41 6.04 11.95 -12.95
CA SER A 41 7.08 12.25 -13.95
C SER A 41 8.17 11.18 -13.93
N PRO A 42 9.02 11.08 -14.97
CA PRO A 42 10.19 10.21 -14.93
C PRO A 42 11.04 10.41 -13.68
N THR A 43 11.31 11.67 -13.31
CA THR A 43 12.09 11.98 -12.09
C THR A 43 11.38 11.60 -10.79
N ASP A 44 10.04 11.61 -10.74
CA ASP A 44 9.33 11.15 -9.55
C ASP A 44 9.46 9.63 -9.39
N ARG A 45 9.48 8.89 -10.51
CA ARG A 45 9.70 7.44 -10.50
C ARG A 45 11.13 7.10 -10.10
N GLU A 46 12.13 7.77 -10.67
CA GLU A 46 13.53 7.65 -10.24
C GLU A 46 13.68 7.86 -8.72
N TYR A 47 13.03 8.90 -8.19
CA TYR A 47 13.06 9.22 -6.76
C TYR A 47 12.39 8.13 -5.91
N LEU A 48 11.19 7.68 -6.28
CA LEU A 48 10.46 6.65 -5.53
C LEU A 48 11.14 5.28 -5.57
N CYS A 49 11.84 4.96 -6.65
CA CYS A 49 12.62 3.73 -6.79
C CYS A 49 14.03 3.83 -6.19
N GLY A 50 14.39 4.94 -5.53
CA GLY A 50 15.70 5.11 -4.90
C GLY A 50 16.86 5.34 -5.88
N LEU A 51 16.59 5.50 -7.18
CA LEU A 51 17.62 5.79 -8.19
C LEU A 51 18.08 7.25 -8.15
N LYS A 52 17.35 8.10 -7.43
CA LYS A 52 17.67 9.52 -7.27
C LYS A 52 17.46 9.97 -5.84
N GLU A 53 18.53 10.43 -5.22
CA GLU A 53 18.51 10.98 -3.87
C GLU A 53 18.90 12.46 -3.86
N TYR A 54 18.34 13.20 -2.90
CA TYR A 54 18.63 14.61 -2.71
C TYR A 54 19.43 14.81 -1.44
N ALA A 55 20.68 15.27 -1.57
CA ALA A 55 21.55 15.55 -0.43
C ALA A 55 21.00 16.62 0.52
N GLN A 56 20.23 17.59 0.00
CA GLN A 56 19.67 18.66 0.80
C GLN A 56 18.26 18.28 1.31
N PRO A 57 18.03 18.27 2.64
CA PRO A 57 16.74 17.87 3.23
C PRO A 57 15.55 18.68 2.73
N GLN A 58 15.74 19.97 2.46
CA GLN A 58 14.67 20.83 1.94
C GLN A 58 14.25 20.43 0.52
N THR A 59 15.21 20.09 -0.34
CA THR A 59 14.94 19.65 -1.72
C THR A 59 14.23 18.30 -1.74
N ASP A 60 14.63 17.40 -0.85
CA ASP A 60 13.97 16.12 -0.63
C ASP A 60 12.50 16.29 -0.18
N ALA A 61 12.27 17.11 0.85
CA ALA A 61 10.93 17.41 1.33
C ALA A 61 10.04 18.04 0.24
N ASN A 62 10.59 18.96 -0.55
CA ASN A 62 9.89 19.58 -1.69
C ASN A 62 9.52 18.54 -2.75
N ARG A 63 10.39 17.55 -3.02
CA ARG A 63 10.08 16.45 -3.94
C ARG A 63 8.90 15.62 -3.44
N ARG A 64 8.92 15.20 -2.16
CA ARG A 64 7.82 14.44 -1.55
C ARG A 64 6.50 15.21 -1.62
N GLN A 65 6.54 16.52 -1.35
CA GLN A 65 5.37 17.38 -1.43
C GLN A 65 4.83 17.47 -2.86
N ALA A 66 5.70 17.69 -3.84
CA ALA A 66 5.31 17.78 -5.25
C ALA A 66 4.66 16.47 -5.76
N ILE A 67 5.20 15.31 -5.36
CA ILE A 67 4.62 14.00 -5.67
C ILE A 67 3.22 13.89 -5.05
N ARG A 68 3.07 14.20 -3.76
CA ARG A 68 1.80 14.14 -3.03
C ARG A 68 0.72 15.01 -3.70
N GLU A 69 1.05 16.25 -4.03
CA GLU A 69 0.12 17.17 -4.70
C GLU A 69 -0.30 16.64 -6.06
N ARG A 70 0.64 16.10 -6.82
CA ARG A 70 0.36 15.59 -8.16
C ARG A 70 -0.48 14.31 -8.13
N VAL A 71 -0.21 13.38 -7.22
CA VAL A 71 -1.05 12.20 -7.00
C VAL A 71 -2.46 12.65 -6.58
N GLY A 72 -2.57 13.57 -5.62
CA GLY A 72 -3.86 14.09 -5.18
C GLY A 72 -4.67 14.77 -6.29
N ASN A 73 -4.02 15.49 -7.21
CA ASN A 73 -4.69 16.08 -8.36
C ASN A 73 -5.04 15.05 -9.45
N GLY A 74 -4.12 14.12 -9.75
CA GLY A 74 -4.39 13.04 -10.70
C GLY A 74 -5.56 12.14 -10.29
N LEU A 75 -5.73 11.89 -8.98
CA LEU A 75 -6.91 11.19 -8.47
C LEU A 75 -8.22 11.95 -8.71
N LYS A 76 -8.19 13.29 -8.64
CA LYS A 76 -9.38 14.12 -8.91
C LYS A 76 -9.71 14.14 -10.40
N ASP A 77 -8.71 14.01 -11.28
CA ASP A 77 -8.92 13.99 -12.72
C ASP A 77 -9.79 12.80 -13.16
N PHE A 78 -9.83 11.68 -12.43
CA PHE A 78 -10.77 10.58 -12.72
C PHE A 78 -12.24 11.00 -12.69
N LEU A 79 -12.60 12.02 -11.92
CA LEU A 79 -13.97 12.58 -11.95
C LEU A 79 -14.25 13.23 -13.31
N LEU A 80 -13.27 13.93 -13.87
CA LEU A 80 -13.37 14.56 -15.19
C LEU A 80 -13.36 13.49 -16.28
N LEU A 81 -12.45 12.50 -16.17
CA LEU A 81 -12.37 11.41 -17.15
C LEU A 81 -13.67 10.60 -17.19
N GLY A 82 -14.26 10.27 -16.04
CA GLY A 82 -15.51 9.53 -15.99
C GLY A 82 -16.72 10.28 -16.58
N GLN A 83 -16.70 11.61 -16.59
CA GLN A 83 -17.84 12.44 -17.00
C GLN A 83 -17.70 13.05 -18.40
N LEU A 84 -16.48 13.38 -18.80
CA LEU A 84 -16.20 14.21 -19.98
C LEU A 84 -15.34 13.51 -21.02
N PHE A 85 -14.64 12.42 -20.67
CA PHE A 85 -13.83 11.70 -21.62
C PHE A 85 -14.72 10.90 -22.56
N GLU A 86 -14.43 10.98 -23.85
CA GLU A 86 -15.26 10.37 -24.88
C GLU A 86 -15.27 8.83 -24.71
N PRO A 87 -16.43 8.16 -24.80
CA PRO A 87 -16.51 6.71 -24.59
C PRO A 87 -15.56 5.91 -25.50
N ALA A 88 -15.40 6.31 -26.76
CA ALA A 88 -14.51 5.64 -27.71
C ALA A 88 -13.03 5.81 -27.36
N GLU A 89 -12.63 6.97 -26.84
CA GLU A 89 -11.25 7.19 -26.38
C GLU A 89 -10.98 6.45 -25.07
N ARG A 90 -11.99 6.34 -24.19
CA ARG A 90 -11.91 5.53 -22.98
C ARG A 90 -11.70 4.05 -23.31
N GLU A 91 -12.44 3.51 -24.28
CA GLU A 91 -12.29 2.13 -24.74
C GLU A 91 -10.88 1.85 -25.26
N LYS A 92 -10.36 2.73 -26.13
CA LYS A 92 -8.99 2.63 -26.65
C LYS A 92 -7.92 2.58 -25.57
N VAL A 93 -8.08 3.33 -24.47
CA VAL A 93 -7.12 3.30 -23.35
C VAL A 93 -7.01 1.89 -22.77
N PHE A 94 -8.14 1.20 -22.57
CA PHE A 94 -8.14 -0.17 -22.04
C PHE A 94 -7.68 -1.20 -23.08
N ASP A 95 -8.00 -0.99 -24.36
CA ASP A 95 -7.53 -1.84 -25.46
C ASP A 95 -6.00 -1.77 -25.63
N GLU A 96 -5.42 -0.57 -25.55
CA GLU A 96 -3.98 -0.35 -25.66
C GLU A 96 -3.21 -0.91 -24.45
N LEU A 97 -3.80 -0.83 -23.25
CA LEU A 97 -3.23 -1.42 -22.04
C LEU A 97 -3.27 -2.95 -22.09
N GLY A 98 -4.34 -3.51 -22.67
CA GLY A 98 -4.56 -4.95 -22.71
C GLY A 98 -5.02 -5.52 -21.37
N PRO A 99 -5.59 -6.74 -21.37
CA PRO A 99 -6.32 -7.27 -20.22
C PRO A 99 -5.43 -7.57 -19.00
N GLU A 100 -4.25 -8.16 -19.20
CA GLU A 100 -3.35 -8.54 -18.10
C GLU A 100 -2.82 -7.31 -17.35
N GLU A 101 -2.30 -6.33 -18.09
CA GLU A 101 -1.80 -5.08 -17.50
C GLU A 101 -2.94 -4.25 -16.88
N THR A 102 -4.14 -4.27 -17.48
CA THR A 102 -5.33 -3.63 -16.91
C THR A 102 -5.63 -4.19 -15.51
N ASP A 103 -5.66 -5.51 -15.35
CA ASP A 103 -5.97 -6.16 -14.07
C ASP A 103 -4.90 -5.83 -13.01
N ASP A 104 -3.62 -5.83 -13.38
CA ASP A 104 -2.51 -5.49 -12.49
C ASP A 104 -2.57 -4.02 -12.04
N VAL A 105 -2.80 -3.09 -12.97
CA VAL A 105 -2.90 -1.65 -12.68
C VAL A 105 -4.11 -1.35 -11.79
N LEU A 106 -5.27 -1.94 -12.10
CA LEU A 106 -6.47 -1.77 -11.27
C LEU A 106 -6.27 -2.35 -9.87
N SER A 107 -5.64 -3.52 -9.76
CA SER A 107 -5.29 -4.13 -8.46
C SER A 107 -4.37 -3.23 -7.65
N ALA A 108 -3.34 -2.65 -8.27
CA ALA A 108 -2.44 -1.70 -7.64
C ALA A 108 -3.17 -0.41 -7.19
N MET A 109 -4.12 0.09 -7.99
CA MET A 109 -4.96 1.22 -7.63
C MET A 109 -5.82 0.93 -6.39
N PHE A 110 -6.44 -0.25 -6.31
CA PHE A 110 -7.22 -0.65 -5.14
C PHE A 110 -6.35 -0.85 -3.90
N ALA A 111 -5.16 -1.45 -4.03
CA ALA A 111 -4.21 -1.58 -2.93
C ALA A 111 -3.78 -0.20 -2.41
N PHE A 112 -3.43 0.73 -3.31
CA PHE A 112 -3.09 2.11 -2.94
C PHE A 112 -4.23 2.81 -2.22
N ALA A 113 -5.46 2.67 -2.71
CA ALA A 113 -6.64 3.24 -2.06
C ALA A 113 -6.92 2.63 -0.68
N TYR A 114 -6.80 1.30 -0.56
CA TYR A 114 -6.99 0.57 0.70
C TYR A 114 -6.00 1.04 1.77
N LEU A 115 -4.72 1.18 1.40
CA LEU A 115 -3.67 1.72 2.28
C LEU A 115 -3.93 3.18 2.64
N GLY A 116 -4.35 4.01 1.67
CA GLY A 116 -4.69 5.42 1.91
C GLY A 116 -5.94 5.63 2.77
N LEU A 117 -6.76 4.59 2.95
CA LEU A 117 -7.91 4.55 3.84
C LEU A 117 -7.61 3.83 5.16
N ASP A 118 -6.32 3.58 5.47
CA ASP A 118 -5.88 2.88 6.68
C ASP A 118 -6.53 1.49 6.85
N GLY A 119 -6.81 0.81 5.74
CA GLY A 119 -7.42 -0.52 5.73
C GLY A 119 -8.93 -0.54 5.98
N ASP A 120 -9.63 0.60 5.92
CA ASP A 120 -11.08 0.71 6.06
C ASP A 120 -11.81 0.05 4.87
N GLN A 121 -12.01 -1.27 4.98
CA GLN A 121 -12.68 -2.09 3.99
C GLN A 121 -14.13 -1.67 3.73
N PRO A 122 -14.99 -1.38 4.75
CA PRO A 122 -16.34 -0.89 4.50
C PRO A 122 -16.38 0.40 3.67
N ARG A 123 -15.45 1.32 3.92
CA ARG A 123 -15.36 2.57 3.15
C ARG A 123 -14.91 2.32 1.72
N LEU A 124 -13.93 1.44 1.50
CA LEU A 124 -13.51 1.05 0.15
C LEU A 124 -14.67 0.40 -0.63
N LYS A 125 -15.40 -0.52 0.00
CA LYS A 125 -16.60 -1.16 -0.57
C LYS A 125 -17.61 -0.10 -1.05
N ALA A 126 -17.97 0.85 -0.18
CA ALA A 126 -18.93 1.91 -0.51
C ALA A 126 -18.44 2.82 -1.65
N CYS A 127 -17.14 3.05 -1.77
CA CYS A 127 -16.54 3.79 -2.88
C CYS A 127 -16.68 3.04 -4.22
N ILE A 128 -16.39 1.73 -4.24
CA ILE A 128 -16.51 0.89 -5.44
C ILE A 128 -17.97 0.81 -5.89
N GLU A 129 -18.91 0.52 -4.98
CA GLU A 129 -20.34 0.45 -5.29
C GLU A 129 -20.85 1.75 -5.92
N ARG A 130 -20.43 2.89 -5.38
CA ARG A 130 -20.76 4.21 -5.93
C ARG A 130 -20.15 4.40 -7.32
N GLY A 131 -18.90 4.00 -7.54
CA GLY A 131 -18.23 4.07 -8.83
C GLY A 131 -18.94 3.24 -9.91
N ILE A 132 -19.33 2.01 -9.58
CA ILE A 132 -20.11 1.13 -10.47
C ILE A 132 -21.44 1.79 -10.81
N LEU A 133 -22.17 2.31 -9.82
CA LEU A 133 -23.43 3.01 -10.05
C LEU A 133 -23.26 4.26 -10.91
N GLN A 134 -22.15 4.99 -10.79
CA GLN A 134 -21.86 6.12 -11.66
C GLN A 134 -21.63 5.64 -13.09
N GLY A 135 -20.76 4.64 -13.30
CA GLY A 135 -20.44 4.07 -14.61
C GLY A 135 -21.67 3.53 -15.33
N GLU A 136 -22.49 2.73 -14.63
CA GLU A 136 -23.76 2.21 -15.14
C GLU A 136 -24.73 3.30 -15.58
N ASN A 137 -24.63 4.51 -15.03
CA ASN A 137 -25.59 5.58 -15.26
C ASN A 137 -25.07 6.71 -16.16
N VAL A 138 -23.85 6.61 -16.72
CA VAL A 138 -23.25 7.66 -17.58
C VAL A 138 -24.10 7.96 -18.82
N ASP A 139 -24.59 6.94 -19.53
CA ASP A 139 -25.26 7.11 -20.85
C ASP A 139 -26.79 6.93 -20.80
N LYS A 140 -27.39 6.83 -19.61
CA LYS A 140 -28.79 6.38 -19.43
C LYS A 140 -29.87 7.43 -19.68
N LEU A 141 -29.56 8.53 -20.37
CA LEU A 141 -30.59 9.42 -20.93
C LEU A 141 -31.43 8.73 -22.02
N PHE A 142 -30.92 7.64 -22.62
CA PHE A 142 -31.52 7.04 -23.83
C PHE A 142 -31.76 5.51 -23.79
N GLN A 143 -31.55 4.84 -22.65
CA GLN A 143 -31.75 3.38 -22.54
C GLN A 143 -33.11 3.02 -21.93
N SER A 144 -33.81 2.06 -22.54
CA SER A 144 -35.09 1.50 -22.07
C SER A 144 -34.98 0.72 -20.76
N SER A 145 -33.76 0.40 -20.32
CA SER A 145 -33.43 -0.42 -19.15
C SER A 145 -33.60 0.30 -17.80
N GLY A 146 -33.80 1.63 -17.81
CA GLY A 146 -33.90 2.43 -16.59
C GLY A 146 -32.56 2.61 -15.86
N ARG A 147 -32.57 3.42 -14.78
CA ARG A 147 -31.38 3.83 -14.02
C ARG A 147 -30.97 2.74 -13.03
N ALA A 148 -29.67 2.42 -12.94
CA ALA A 148 -29.15 1.54 -11.91
C ALA A 148 -29.27 2.23 -10.54
N THR A 149 -29.84 1.53 -9.56
CA THR A 149 -30.13 2.06 -8.21
C THR A 149 -29.34 1.37 -7.10
N ASN A 150 -28.83 0.16 -7.34
CA ASN A 150 -28.07 -0.62 -6.37
C ASN A 150 -26.91 -1.36 -7.03
N ALA A 151 -25.80 -1.47 -6.31
CA ALA A 151 -24.65 -2.32 -6.62
C ALA A 151 -24.18 -2.93 -5.29
N ASP A 152 -23.87 -4.21 -5.27
CA ASP A 152 -23.33 -4.88 -4.08
C ASP A 152 -21.95 -5.45 -4.39
N VAL A 153 -21.00 -5.14 -3.51
CA VAL A 153 -19.62 -5.64 -3.58
C VAL A 153 -19.31 -6.45 -2.33
N SER A 154 -18.95 -7.72 -2.47
CA SER A 154 -18.56 -8.56 -1.34
C SER A 154 -17.04 -8.73 -1.31
N ILE A 155 -16.42 -8.34 -0.20
CA ILE A 155 -14.98 -8.50 0.04
C ILE A 155 -14.82 -9.32 1.30
N SER A 156 -14.06 -10.41 1.21
CA SER A 156 -13.70 -11.26 2.36
C SER A 156 -12.19 -11.44 2.33
N VAL A 157 -11.52 -10.96 3.38
CA VAL A 157 -10.07 -11.10 3.54
C VAL A 157 -9.80 -12.12 4.63
N GLU A 158 -9.14 -13.21 4.27
CA GLU A 158 -8.68 -14.22 5.22
C GLU A 158 -7.21 -13.98 5.52
N HIS A 159 -6.88 -13.86 6.80
CA HIS A 159 -5.50 -13.71 7.24
C HIS A 159 -4.97 -15.04 7.73
N ASN A 160 -3.86 -15.48 7.14
CA ASN A 160 -3.09 -16.56 7.74
C ASN A 160 -2.44 -16.05 9.04
N PRO A 161 -2.57 -16.78 10.16
CA PRO A 161 -1.93 -16.40 11.40
C PRO A 161 -0.42 -16.37 11.21
N ASP A 162 0.21 -15.26 11.61
CA ASP A 162 1.66 -15.14 11.64
C ASP A 162 2.17 -15.95 12.84
N ILE A 163 2.49 -17.22 12.57
CA ILE A 163 2.90 -18.21 13.57
C ILE A 163 4.08 -17.70 14.40
N GLU A 164 5.05 -17.00 13.80
CA GLU A 164 6.21 -16.50 14.54
C GLU A 164 5.85 -15.32 15.45
N LYS A 165 5.03 -14.37 14.98
CA LYS A 165 4.55 -13.29 15.86
C LYS A 165 3.68 -13.82 16.99
N LEU A 166 2.87 -14.84 16.74
CA LEU A 166 2.06 -15.48 17.76
C LEU A 166 2.94 -16.21 18.79
N HIS A 167 3.99 -16.91 18.34
CA HIS A 167 4.95 -17.57 19.22
C HIS A 167 5.70 -16.54 20.09
N GLN A 168 6.18 -15.46 19.48
CA GLN A 168 6.85 -14.38 20.20
C GLN A 168 5.91 -13.68 21.20
N ARG A 169 4.61 -13.53 20.87
CA ARG A 169 3.62 -13.00 21.82
C ARG A 169 3.43 -13.94 23.02
N LEU A 170 3.43 -15.25 22.79
CA LEU A 170 3.33 -16.25 23.85
C LEU A 170 4.55 -16.22 24.77
N GLU A 171 5.77 -16.22 24.21
CA GLU A 171 7.03 -16.14 24.98
C GLU A 171 7.09 -14.87 25.84
N ASN A 172 6.55 -13.77 25.33
CA ASN A 172 6.45 -12.50 26.06
C ASN A 172 5.32 -12.48 27.11
N GLY A 173 4.65 -13.62 27.36
CA GLY A 173 3.58 -13.76 28.35
C GLY A 173 2.30 -13.00 28.02
N ARG A 174 2.08 -12.63 26.75
CA ARG A 174 0.83 -11.98 26.32
C ARG A 174 -0.25 -13.01 26.04
N GLU A 175 -1.49 -12.65 26.38
CA GLU A 175 -2.63 -13.51 26.12
C GLU A 175 -2.84 -13.74 24.62
N LEU A 176 -3.11 -15.01 24.30
CA LEU A 176 -3.49 -15.49 22.98
C LEU A 176 -4.90 -16.08 23.07
N THR A 177 -5.67 -15.91 22.02
CA THR A 177 -6.97 -16.55 21.85
C THR A 177 -6.82 -18.05 21.54
N ASP A 178 -7.86 -18.85 21.80
CA ASP A 178 -7.85 -20.29 21.51
C ASP A 178 -7.59 -20.61 20.03
N ALA A 179 -8.02 -19.73 19.12
CA ALA A 179 -7.77 -19.85 17.69
C ALA A 179 -6.27 -19.64 17.36
N GLU A 180 -5.62 -18.67 18.00
CA GLU A 180 -4.19 -18.40 17.88
C GLU A 180 -3.35 -19.53 18.50
N ILE A 181 -3.74 -20.04 19.67
CA ILE A 181 -3.10 -21.22 20.31
C ILE A 181 -3.25 -22.44 19.40
N GLY A 182 -4.45 -22.69 18.86
CA GLY A 182 -4.70 -23.77 17.92
C GLY A 182 -3.87 -23.65 16.64
N ALA A 183 -3.60 -22.43 16.17
CA ALA A 183 -2.70 -22.19 15.03
C ALA A 183 -1.24 -22.56 15.35
N LEU A 184 -0.76 -22.20 16.54
CA LEU A 184 0.59 -22.53 17.01
C LEU A 184 0.81 -24.04 17.21
N VAL A 185 -0.21 -24.75 17.75
CA VAL A 185 -0.20 -26.21 17.91
C VAL A 185 -0.17 -26.92 16.55
N ARG A 186 -1.01 -26.48 15.60
CA ARG A 186 -1.00 -27.03 14.22
C ARG A 186 0.34 -26.79 13.52
N ALA A 187 1.00 -25.69 13.83
CA ALA A 187 2.32 -25.36 13.29
C ALA A 187 3.48 -26.09 14.03
N GLY A 188 3.19 -26.87 15.08
CA GLY A 188 4.20 -27.61 15.85
C GLY A 188 5.13 -26.74 16.70
N LYS A 189 4.79 -25.46 16.89
CA LYS A 189 5.56 -24.51 17.69
C LYS A 189 5.30 -24.62 19.20
N ILE A 190 4.21 -25.30 19.56
CA ILE A 190 3.78 -25.53 20.94
C ILE A 190 3.46 -27.02 21.07
N GLY A 191 4.05 -27.66 22.06
CA GLY A 191 3.85 -29.06 22.40
C GLY A 191 2.75 -29.27 23.44
N ARG A 192 2.52 -30.52 23.80
CA ARG A 192 1.52 -30.90 24.81
C ARG A 192 1.83 -30.30 26.19
N GLU A 193 3.11 -30.20 26.54
CA GLU A 193 3.60 -29.68 27.82
C GLU A 193 3.28 -28.20 27.99
N ASP A 194 3.50 -27.41 26.93
CA ASP A 194 3.17 -25.98 26.90
C ASP A 194 1.66 -25.72 27.01
N ILE A 195 0.83 -26.61 26.44
CA ILE A 195 -0.64 -26.51 26.54
C ILE A 195 -1.10 -26.78 27.97
N GLU A 196 -0.46 -27.74 28.66
CA GLU A 196 -0.76 -28.08 30.06
C GLU A 196 -0.36 -26.92 30.99
N GLU A 197 0.80 -26.29 30.78
CA GLU A 197 1.23 -25.07 31.51
C GLU A 197 0.26 -23.90 31.29
N LEU A 198 -0.23 -23.72 30.07
CA LEU A 198 -1.22 -22.72 29.72
C LEU A 198 -2.61 -22.98 30.33
N ALA A 199 -2.95 -24.24 30.62
CA ALA A 199 -4.20 -24.62 31.28
C ALA A 199 -4.13 -24.52 32.81
N GLU A 200 -2.94 -24.65 33.40
CA GLU A 200 -2.69 -24.52 34.84
C GLU A 200 -2.54 -23.07 35.31
N SER A 201 -2.16 -22.15 34.41
CA SER A 201 -2.23 -20.71 34.68
C SER A 201 -3.70 -20.28 34.85
N PRO A 202 -4.07 -19.53 35.92
CA PRO A 202 -5.45 -19.19 36.21
C PRO A 202 -5.97 -18.17 35.20
N ARG A 203 -6.33 -18.65 34.01
CA ARG A 203 -6.99 -17.88 32.97
C ARG A 203 -8.39 -17.58 33.45
N GLY A 204 -8.63 -16.33 33.83
CA GLY A 204 -9.99 -15.83 33.97
C GLY A 204 -10.72 -16.09 32.66
N PHE A 205 -11.86 -16.78 32.73
CA PHE A 205 -12.77 -16.93 31.61
C PHE A 205 -12.89 -15.58 30.90
N PRO A 206 -12.54 -15.45 29.60
CA PRO A 206 -12.76 -14.20 28.91
C PRO A 206 -14.27 -14.01 28.87
N GLY A 207 -14.75 -13.09 29.70
CA GLY A 207 -16.11 -12.60 29.60
C GLY A 207 -16.31 -12.19 28.15
N VAL A 208 -17.32 -12.76 27.50
CA VAL A 208 -17.79 -12.32 26.19
C VAL A 208 -17.88 -10.80 26.26
N PHE A 209 -16.98 -10.09 25.57
CA PHE A 209 -17.06 -8.64 25.43
C PHE A 209 -18.27 -8.38 24.53
N ALA A 210 -19.46 -8.38 25.14
CA ALA A 210 -20.64 -7.76 24.56
C ALA A 210 -20.28 -6.29 24.36
N GLY A 211 -20.40 -5.82 23.11
CA GLY A 211 -19.95 -4.51 22.69
C GLY A 211 -20.33 -3.40 23.66
N GLN A 212 -19.37 -2.52 23.95
CA GLN A 212 -19.67 -1.24 24.59
C GLN A 212 -20.70 -0.51 23.72
N LYS A 213 -21.94 -0.44 24.21
CA LYS A 213 -22.86 0.62 23.82
C LYS A 213 -22.19 1.93 24.21
N SER A 214 -21.87 2.75 23.21
CA SER A 214 -21.63 4.16 23.40
C SER A 214 -22.94 4.80 23.86
N GLU A 215 -23.10 4.99 25.17
CA GLU A 215 -24.04 5.98 25.69
C GLU A 215 -23.46 7.36 25.42
N TYR A 216 -24.07 8.06 24.47
CA TYR A 216 -24.02 9.51 24.41
C TYR A 216 -24.79 10.06 25.60
N SER A 217 -24.14 10.84 26.44
CA SER A 217 -24.79 11.75 27.39
C SER A 217 -24.53 13.18 26.90
N GLU A 218 -25.65 13.85 26.60
CA GLU A 218 -25.95 15.29 26.50
C GLU A 218 -24.88 16.29 26.01
#